data_AF-A0A5C7PZH0-F1
#
_entry.id   AF-A0A5C7PZH0-F1
#
_cell.length_a   1.000
_cell.length_b   1.000
_cell.length_c   1.000
_cell.angle_alpha   90.00
_cell.angle_beta   90.00
_cell.angle_gamma   90.00
#
_symmetry.space_group_name_H-M   'P 1'
#
loop_
_entity.id
_entity.type
_entity.pdbx_description
1 polymer ?
#
loop_
_entity_poly.entity_id
_entity_poly.type
_entity_poly.pdbx_seq_one_letter_code
_entity_poly.pdbx_strand_id
1 'polypeptide(L)'
;MLGVPGLTAGSLAIPSETSPDATHEVDYTPTAARFDRPPRQPESPVERKRQFQTAKQRGLGFDGEVLKQTIIKKLLQVDRPALAEPLIRCHTQATIKLCTGCYDPKVFYNRCENFYCPSCAKRLANDRRKSVEWWTAHVTQPKHVVLTARNTETFNAQTVRKFKEAWGKLRRRSFAKGWRGGFYSLEVTNEG
;
A
#
# COMPACT_ATOMS: atom_id res chain seq x y z
N MET A 1 -36.78 -42.88 28.14
CA MET A 1 -37.34 -42.74 26.78
C MET A 1 -37.59 -41.26 26.53
N LEU A 2 -36.69 -40.58 25.82
CA LEU A 2 -36.89 -39.19 25.36
C LEU A 2 -36.47 -39.15 23.89
N GLY A 3 -37.42 -38.81 23.02
CA GLY A 3 -37.32 -38.86 21.57
C GLY A 3 -36.56 -37.66 21.00
N VAL A 4 -35.78 -37.93 19.95
CA VAL A 4 -35.03 -36.95 19.16
C VAL A 4 -35.93 -36.51 17.99
N PRO A 5 -36.16 -35.20 17.76
CA PRO A 5 -36.87 -34.74 16.58
C PRO A 5 -35.96 -34.72 15.35
N GLY A 6 -36.49 -35.25 14.24
CA GLY A 6 -35.80 -35.42 12.97
C GLY A 6 -35.54 -34.10 12.23
N LEU A 7 -34.31 -33.98 11.71
CA LEU A 7 -33.91 -32.96 10.75
C LEU A 7 -34.36 -33.38 9.35
N THR A 8 -35.27 -32.60 8.75
CA THR A 8 -35.68 -32.74 7.36
C THR A 8 -34.67 -32.08 6.44
N ALA A 9 -34.19 -32.83 5.46
CA ALA A 9 -33.27 -32.36 4.42
C ALA A 9 -34.01 -31.44 3.44
N GLY A 10 -33.74 -30.13 3.52
CA GLY A 10 -34.15 -29.16 2.49
C GLY A 10 -33.26 -29.30 1.25
N SER A 11 -33.81 -29.89 0.19
CA SER A 11 -33.21 -29.93 -1.14
C SER A 11 -33.30 -28.54 -1.77
N LEU A 12 -32.16 -27.84 -1.88
CA LEU A 12 -32.03 -26.60 -2.64
C LEU A 12 -31.76 -26.95 -4.10
N ALA A 13 -32.77 -26.73 -4.94
CA ALA A 13 -32.65 -26.79 -6.40
C ALA A 13 -31.73 -25.65 -6.88
N ILE A 14 -30.63 -26.02 -7.53
CA ILE A 14 -29.72 -25.10 -8.21
C ILE A 14 -30.31 -24.86 -9.61
N PRO A 15 -30.69 -23.63 -10.00
CA PRO A 15 -31.08 -23.35 -11.37
C PRO A 15 -29.85 -23.41 -12.28
N SER A 16 -29.92 -24.27 -13.30
CA SER A 16 -28.96 -24.37 -14.38
C SER A 16 -29.18 -23.21 -15.37
N GLU A 17 -28.44 -22.12 -15.22
CA GLU A 17 -28.33 -21.09 -16.26
C GLU A 17 -27.33 -21.53 -17.33
N THR A 18 -27.86 -22.09 -18.42
CA THR A 18 -27.16 -22.21 -19.70
C THR A 18 -27.01 -20.83 -20.32
N SER A 19 -25.81 -20.26 -20.23
CA SER A 19 -25.41 -19.07 -20.99
C SER A 19 -24.88 -19.50 -22.36
N PRO A 20 -25.31 -18.87 -23.47
CA PRO A 20 -24.81 -19.20 -24.80
C PRO A 20 -23.39 -18.66 -25.00
N ASP A 21 -22.56 -19.50 -25.63
CA ASP A 21 -21.23 -19.21 -26.15
C ASP A 21 -21.14 -17.83 -26.80
N ALA A 22 -20.63 -16.84 -26.06
CA ALA A 22 -20.05 -15.65 -26.63
C ALA A 22 -18.56 -15.94 -26.85
N THR A 23 -18.23 -16.44 -28.04
CA THR A 23 -16.85 -16.51 -28.55
C THR A 23 -16.31 -15.09 -28.65
N HIS A 24 -15.74 -14.61 -27.56
CA HIS A 24 -14.95 -13.39 -27.57
C HIS A 24 -13.63 -13.74 -28.25
N GLU A 25 -13.53 -13.46 -29.55
CA GLU A 25 -12.24 -13.43 -30.23
C GLU A 25 -11.38 -12.35 -29.55
N VAL A 26 -10.50 -12.81 -28.67
CA VAL A 26 -9.45 -11.98 -28.11
C VAL A 26 -8.39 -11.87 -29.19
N ASP A 27 -8.33 -10.72 -29.84
CA ASP A 27 -7.33 -10.39 -30.85
C ASP A 27 -5.95 -10.30 -30.15
N TYR A 28 -5.35 -11.46 -29.89
CA TYR A 28 -4.01 -11.59 -29.33
C TYR A 28 -3.03 -11.28 -30.45
N THR A 29 -2.72 -10.01 -30.63
CA THR A 29 -1.49 -9.63 -31.30
C THR A 29 -0.34 -10.01 -30.37
N PRO A 30 0.54 -10.98 -30.74
CA PRO A 30 1.73 -11.23 -29.97
C PRO A 30 2.56 -9.94 -30.04
N THR A 31 2.70 -9.26 -28.91
CA THR A 31 3.65 -8.14 -28.81
C THR A 31 5.01 -8.72 -29.17
N ALA A 32 5.46 -8.46 -30.39
CA ALA A 32 6.76 -8.92 -30.87
C ALA A 32 7.77 -8.60 -29.78
N ALA A 33 8.49 -9.63 -29.32
CA ALA A 33 9.59 -9.45 -28.39
C ALA A 33 10.48 -8.35 -28.98
N ARG A 34 10.56 -7.20 -28.30
CA ARG A 34 11.41 -6.07 -28.71
C ARG A 34 12.86 -6.52 -28.59
N PHE A 35 13.33 -7.24 -29.59
CA PHE A 35 14.72 -7.65 -29.78
C PHE A 35 15.61 -6.46 -30.15
N ASP A 36 15.03 -5.30 -30.47
CA ASP A 36 15.74 -4.05 -30.73
C ASP A 36 16.08 -3.26 -29.45
N ARG A 37 16.19 -3.91 -28.29
CA ARG A 37 16.72 -3.20 -27.12
C ARG A 37 18.22 -3.01 -27.33
N PRO A 38 18.72 -1.77 -27.46
CA PRO A 38 20.15 -1.54 -27.64
C PRO A 38 20.92 -2.18 -26.48
N PRO A 39 22.12 -2.73 -26.75
CA PRO A 39 22.95 -3.33 -25.72
C PRO A 39 23.11 -2.35 -24.55
N ARG A 40 23.00 -2.88 -23.33
CA ARG A 40 23.12 -2.11 -22.08
C ARG A 40 24.45 -1.35 -22.14
N GLN A 41 24.39 -0.03 -22.27
CA GLN A 41 25.61 0.76 -22.30
C GLN A 41 26.36 0.60 -20.96
N PRO A 42 27.69 0.56 -20.98
CA PRO A 42 28.48 0.45 -19.76
C PRO A 42 28.14 1.61 -18.82
N GLU A 43 27.80 1.26 -17.58
CA GLU A 43 27.32 2.20 -16.57
C GLU A 43 28.26 3.39 -16.43
N SER A 44 27.68 4.59 -16.49
CA SER A 44 28.42 5.84 -16.42
C SER A 44 29.20 5.95 -15.11
N PRO A 45 30.32 6.70 -15.06
CA PRO A 45 31.06 6.94 -13.82
C PRO A 45 30.19 7.49 -12.67
N VAL A 46 29.09 8.18 -13.02
CA VAL A 46 28.09 8.71 -12.08
C VAL A 46 27.26 7.58 -11.44
N GLU A 47 26.84 6.57 -12.22
CA GLU A 47 26.13 5.39 -11.71
C GLU A 47 27.01 4.54 -10.79
N ARG A 48 28.29 4.38 -11.15
CA ARG A 48 29.26 3.68 -10.28
C ARG A 48 29.42 4.38 -8.92
N LYS A 49 29.55 5.72 -8.90
CA LYS A 49 29.64 6.47 -7.63
C LYS A 49 28.39 6.32 -6.77
N ARG A 50 27.18 6.23 -7.35
CA ARG A 50 25.94 5.92 -6.61
C ARG A 50 25.95 4.51 -5.99
N GLN A 51 26.48 3.52 -6.69
CA GLN A 51 26.62 2.15 -6.15
C GLN A 51 27.59 2.09 -4.96
N PHE A 52 28.72 2.80 -5.01
CA PHE A 52 29.67 2.82 -3.89
C PHE A 52 29.17 3.62 -2.67
N GLN A 53 28.43 4.71 -2.87
CA GLN A 53 27.82 5.46 -1.75
C GLN A 53 26.71 4.65 -1.06
N THR A 54 25.91 3.90 -1.82
CA THR A 54 24.84 3.07 -1.24
C THR A 54 25.38 1.88 -0.43
N ALA A 55 26.56 1.34 -0.77
CA ALA A 55 27.19 0.28 0.03
C ALA A 55 27.68 0.79 1.40
N LYS A 56 28.28 1.98 1.45
CA LYS A 56 28.83 2.57 2.69
C LYS A 56 27.75 3.08 3.64
N GLN A 57 26.59 3.51 3.12
CA GLN A 57 25.44 3.95 3.93
C GLN A 57 24.62 2.82 4.56
N ARG A 58 24.80 1.55 4.12
CA ARG A 58 24.08 0.40 4.72
C ARG A 58 24.49 0.12 6.18
N GLY A 59 25.68 0.53 6.58
CA GLY A 59 26.20 0.34 7.96
C GLY A 59 25.74 1.39 8.98
N LEU A 60 25.03 2.44 8.56
CA LEU A 60 24.51 3.50 9.44
C LEU A 60 23.00 3.35 9.70
N GLY A 61 22.40 2.23 9.30
CA GLY A 61 21.01 1.93 9.62
C GLY A 61 20.89 1.67 11.12
N PHE A 62 20.20 2.55 11.85
CA PHE A 62 19.75 2.25 13.20
C PHE A 62 19.04 0.90 13.21
N ASP A 63 19.36 0.06 14.19
CA ASP A 63 18.67 -1.21 14.40
C ASP A 63 17.16 -0.92 14.53
N GLY A 64 16.37 -1.50 13.61
CA GLY A 64 14.94 -1.29 13.53
C GLY A 64 14.22 -1.71 14.82
N GLU A 65 14.77 -2.69 15.54
CA GLU A 65 14.23 -3.11 16.82
C GLU A 65 14.52 -2.07 17.91
N VAL A 66 15.75 -1.53 17.97
CA VAL A 66 16.08 -0.44 18.90
C VAL A 66 15.18 0.76 18.67
N LEU A 67 14.99 1.18 17.42
CA LEU A 67 14.11 2.30 17.09
C LEU A 67 12.65 2.02 17.47
N LYS A 68 12.16 0.79 17.22
CA LYS A 68 10.81 0.37 17.60
C LYS A 68 10.61 0.45 19.11
N GLN A 69 11.58 -0.03 19.90
CA GLN A 69 11.54 0.04 21.36
C GLN A 69 11.58 1.48 21.88
N THR A 70 12.39 2.36 21.26
CA THR A 70 12.40 3.79 21.59
C THR A 70 11.03 4.43 21.34
N ILE A 71 10.38 4.14 20.22
CA ILE A 71 9.05 4.67 19.90
C ILE A 71 8.01 4.16 20.90
N ILE A 72 8.02 2.88 21.24
CA ILE A 72 7.13 2.29 22.26
C ILE A 72 7.29 3.03 23.59
N LYS A 73 8.53 3.17 24.08
CA LYS A 73 8.80 3.88 25.34
C LYS A 73 8.30 5.32 25.32
N LYS A 74 8.54 6.06 24.23
CA LYS A 74 8.06 7.45 24.08
C LYS A 74 6.53 7.53 24.07
N LEU A 75 5.86 6.62 23.36
CA LEU A 75 4.38 6.58 23.32
C LEU A 75 3.77 6.28 24.68
N LEU A 76 4.40 5.41 25.47
CA LEU A 76 3.98 5.12 26.84
C LEU A 76 4.23 6.32 27.78
N GLN A 77 5.35 7.03 27.62
CA GLN A 77 5.65 8.24 28.39
C GLN A 77 4.64 9.38 28.18
N VAL A 78 4.05 9.50 26.98
CA VAL A 78 3.03 10.51 26.68
C VAL A 78 1.59 10.02 26.85
N ASP A 79 1.40 8.91 27.56
CA ASP A 79 0.11 8.27 27.81
C ASP A 79 -0.70 8.01 26.52
N ARG A 80 -0.05 7.32 25.57
CA ARG A 80 -0.66 6.85 24.31
C ARG A 80 -0.52 5.33 24.14
N PRO A 81 -1.01 4.51 25.10
CA PRO A 81 -0.88 3.05 25.04
C PRO A 81 -1.58 2.43 23.81
N ALA A 82 -2.68 3.02 23.34
CA ALA A 82 -3.38 2.56 22.14
C ALA A 82 -2.52 2.59 20.87
N LEU A 83 -1.53 3.50 20.80
CA LEU A 83 -0.57 3.57 19.69
C LEU A 83 0.65 2.67 19.92
N ALA A 84 1.01 2.41 21.17
CA ALA A 84 2.13 1.55 21.53
C ALA A 84 1.80 0.05 21.35
N GLU A 85 0.59 -0.35 21.70
CA GLU A 85 0.16 -1.75 21.72
C GLU A 85 0.31 -2.48 20.37
N PRO A 86 -0.07 -1.89 19.21
CA PRO A 86 0.20 -2.51 17.91
C PRO A 86 1.70 -2.69 17.62
N LEU A 87 2.56 -1.81 18.13
CA LEU A 87 4.02 -1.92 17.93
C LEU A 87 4.58 -3.04 18.79
N ILE A 88 4.15 -3.16 20.04
CA ILE A 88 4.55 -4.25 20.95
C ILE A 88 4.26 -5.60 20.31
N ARG A 89 3.05 -5.77 19.75
CA ARG A 89 2.63 -7.03 19.09
C ARG A 89 3.22 -7.24 17.69
N CYS A 90 3.90 -6.26 17.10
CA CYS A 90 4.42 -6.38 15.73
C CYS A 90 5.65 -7.32 15.69
N HIS A 91 5.66 -8.29 14.79
CA HIS A 91 6.71 -9.31 14.63
C HIS A 91 6.95 -10.20 15.86
N THR A 92 5.93 -10.42 16.70
CA THR A 92 6.01 -11.34 17.85
C THR A 92 5.54 -12.75 17.53
N GLN A 93 4.71 -12.90 16.50
CA GLN A 93 4.14 -14.19 16.10
C GLN A 93 4.57 -14.52 14.68
N ALA A 94 4.99 -15.77 14.47
CA ALA A 94 5.34 -16.30 13.16
C ALA A 94 4.29 -17.30 12.69
N THR A 95 3.86 -17.16 11.44
CA THR A 95 3.05 -18.14 10.71
C THR A 95 3.94 -18.80 9.68
N ILE A 96 4.04 -20.13 9.74
CA ILE A 96 4.78 -20.92 8.76
C ILE A 96 3.78 -21.38 7.69
N LYS A 97 4.07 -21.11 6.43
CA LYS A 97 3.34 -21.71 5.30
C LYS A 97 4.27 -22.59 4.50
N LEU A 98 3.82 -23.80 4.19
CA LEU A 98 4.55 -24.72 3.31
C LEU A 98 4.09 -24.49 1.87
N CYS A 99 5.02 -24.52 0.93
CA CYS A 99 4.67 -24.59 -0.49
C CYS A 99 3.91 -25.89 -0.78
N THR A 100 2.82 -25.83 -1.54
CA THR A 100 2.01 -27.02 -1.88
C THR A 100 2.72 -27.99 -2.82
N GLY A 101 3.75 -27.54 -3.54
CA GLY A 101 4.53 -28.38 -4.46
C GLY A 101 5.83 -28.91 -3.86
N CYS A 102 6.73 -28.00 -3.45
CA CYS A 102 8.07 -28.39 -2.96
C CYS A 102 8.18 -28.48 -1.43
N TYR A 103 7.10 -28.21 -0.68
CA TYR A 103 7.08 -28.19 0.79
C TYR A 103 8.08 -27.23 1.46
N ASP A 104 8.71 -26.33 0.71
CA ASP A 104 9.63 -25.32 1.24
C ASP A 104 8.90 -24.40 2.25
N PRO A 105 9.37 -24.31 3.52
CA PRO A 105 8.74 -23.50 4.54
C PRO A 105 9.05 -22.01 4.36
N LYS A 106 8.00 -21.20 4.30
CA LYS A 106 8.09 -19.73 4.36
C LYS A 106 7.54 -19.22 5.67
N VAL A 107 8.36 -18.43 6.37
CA VAL A 107 8.00 -17.80 7.66
C VAL A 107 7.46 -16.40 7.40
N PHE A 108 6.27 -16.13 7.93
CA PHE A 108 5.61 -14.83 7.86
C PHE A 108 5.38 -14.31 9.27
N TYR A 109 5.94 -13.15 9.59
CA TYR A 109 5.68 -12.49 10.87
C TYR A 109 4.38 -11.68 10.81
N ASN A 110 3.67 -11.61 11.94
CA ASN A 110 2.54 -10.70 12.09
C ASN A 110 2.99 -9.23 12.02
N ARG A 111 2.11 -8.36 11.51
CA ARG A 111 2.44 -6.97 11.17
C ARG A 111 1.36 -6.04 11.68
N CYS A 112 1.75 -4.85 12.15
CA CYS A 112 0.81 -3.85 12.65
C CYS A 112 0.35 -2.83 11.59
N GLU A 113 0.97 -2.85 10.40
CA GLU A 113 0.62 -1.99 9.25
C GLU A 113 0.68 -0.47 9.50
N ASN A 114 1.37 -0.04 10.55
CA ASN A 114 1.59 1.37 10.87
C ASN A 114 2.82 1.94 10.14
N PHE A 115 2.70 3.13 9.56
CA PHE A 115 3.80 3.82 8.84
C PHE A 115 4.94 4.27 9.77
N TYR A 116 4.65 4.48 11.05
CA TYR A 116 5.65 4.83 12.05
C TYR A 116 6.32 3.60 12.68
N CYS A 117 5.91 2.38 12.34
CA CYS A 117 6.58 1.16 12.81
C CYS A 117 7.82 0.88 11.96
N PRO A 118 9.04 0.87 12.52
CA PRO A 118 10.27 0.67 11.75
C PRO A 118 10.31 -0.66 10.98
N SER A 119 9.76 -1.73 11.57
CA SER A 119 9.71 -3.06 10.95
C SER A 119 8.77 -3.09 9.73
N CYS A 120 7.68 -2.30 9.73
CA CYS A 120 6.68 -2.29 8.65
C CYS A 120 6.92 -1.17 7.62
N ALA A 121 7.53 -0.06 8.01
CA ALA A 121 7.63 1.17 7.21
C ALA A 121 8.26 0.92 5.82
N LYS A 122 9.36 0.18 5.75
CA LYS A 122 10.05 -0.11 4.47
C LYS A 122 9.16 -0.89 3.50
N ARG A 123 8.46 -1.92 3.99
CA ARG A 123 7.52 -2.69 3.17
C ARG A 123 6.37 -1.80 2.70
N LEU A 124 5.72 -1.10 3.63
CA LEU A 124 4.58 -0.25 3.30
C LEU A 124 4.96 0.85 2.29
N ALA A 125 6.15 1.44 2.43
CA ALA A 125 6.69 2.40 1.47
C ALA A 125 6.89 1.75 0.09
N ASN A 126 7.44 0.53 0.03
CA ASN A 126 7.59 -0.21 -1.22
C ASN A 126 6.24 -0.59 -1.85
N ASP A 127 5.27 -1.00 -1.07
CA ASP A 127 3.92 -1.36 -1.55
C ASP A 127 3.20 -0.13 -2.10
N ARG A 128 3.29 1.01 -1.39
CA ARG A 128 2.80 2.31 -1.89
C ARG A 128 3.51 2.71 -3.18
N ARG A 129 4.84 2.60 -3.24
CA ARG A 129 5.64 2.92 -4.43
C ARG A 129 5.18 2.08 -5.63
N LYS A 130 5.02 0.77 -5.46
CA LYS A 130 4.52 -0.14 -6.51
C LYS A 130 3.09 0.21 -6.95
N SER A 131 2.22 0.55 -6.01
CA SER A 131 0.85 0.97 -6.31
C SER A 131 0.84 2.26 -7.14
N VAL A 132 1.58 3.29 -6.70
CA VAL A 132 1.72 4.55 -7.43
C VAL A 132 2.34 4.32 -8.81
N GLU A 133 3.43 3.54 -8.89
CA GLU A 133 4.10 3.19 -10.14
C GLU A 133 3.11 2.55 -11.14
N TRP A 134 2.35 1.55 -10.69
CA TRP A 134 1.31 0.92 -11.50
C TRP A 134 0.26 1.92 -11.97
N TRP A 135 -0.26 2.77 -11.09
CA TRP A 135 -1.25 3.79 -11.47
C TRP A 135 -0.67 4.80 -12.46
N THR A 136 0.53 5.30 -12.23
CA THR A 136 1.18 6.28 -13.11
C THR A 136 1.46 5.74 -14.51
N ALA A 137 1.70 4.43 -14.65
CA ALA A 137 1.87 3.79 -15.95
C ALA A 137 0.58 3.77 -16.79
N HIS A 138 -0.60 3.82 -16.15
CA HIS A 138 -1.91 3.75 -16.83
C HIS A 138 -2.61 5.11 -16.96
N VAL A 139 -2.09 6.14 -16.29
CA VAL A 139 -2.65 7.50 -16.36
C VAL A 139 -2.01 8.26 -17.52
N THR A 140 -2.79 8.57 -18.56
CA THR A 140 -2.31 9.25 -19.76
C THR A 140 -1.86 10.70 -19.52
N GLN A 141 -2.41 11.37 -18.51
CA GLN A 141 -2.05 12.74 -18.15
C GLN A 141 -2.02 12.93 -16.62
N PRO A 142 -0.94 12.51 -15.93
CA PRO A 142 -0.83 12.73 -14.50
C PRO A 142 -0.76 14.24 -14.24
N LYS A 143 -1.69 14.74 -13.40
CA LYS A 143 -1.69 16.13 -12.94
C LYS A 143 -1.29 16.14 -11.47
N HIS A 144 -0.23 16.87 -11.15
CA HIS A 144 0.12 17.16 -9.76
C HIS A 144 -0.55 18.48 -9.37
N VAL A 145 -1.37 18.45 -8.32
CA VAL A 145 -2.15 19.60 -7.88
C VAL A 145 -1.97 19.76 -6.38
N VAL A 146 -1.48 20.92 -5.98
CA VAL A 146 -1.27 21.27 -4.57
C VAL A 146 -2.32 22.30 -4.18
N LEU A 147 -3.17 21.95 -3.22
CA LEU A 147 -4.08 22.90 -2.58
C LEU A 147 -3.46 23.31 -1.25
N THR A 148 -3.01 24.55 -1.17
CA THR A 148 -2.56 25.15 0.09
C THR A 148 -3.74 25.81 0.78
N ALA A 149 -3.82 25.67 2.11
CA ALA A 149 -4.73 26.45 2.93
C ALA A 149 -3.91 27.23 3.95
N ARG A 150 -4.46 28.36 4.41
CA ARG A 150 -3.87 29.11 5.52
C ARG A 150 -3.84 28.23 6.78
N ASN A 151 -2.77 28.35 7.56
CA ASN A 151 -2.64 27.67 8.84
C ASN A 151 -3.88 27.94 9.72
N THR A 152 -4.37 26.88 10.35
CA THR A 152 -5.49 26.95 11.29
C THR A 152 -4.98 26.61 12.68
N GLU A 153 -5.43 27.34 13.70
CA GLU A 153 -5.02 27.10 15.09
C GLU A 153 -5.33 25.68 15.56
N THR A 154 -6.45 25.10 15.10
CA THR A 154 -6.85 23.74 15.45
C THR A 154 -7.04 22.88 14.21
N PHE A 155 -6.26 21.80 14.11
CA PHE A 155 -6.44 20.78 13.07
C PHE A 155 -7.40 19.71 13.57
N ASN A 156 -8.66 19.79 13.14
CA ASN A 156 -9.72 18.88 13.56
C ASN A 156 -10.43 18.22 12.36
N ALA A 157 -11.36 17.31 12.65
CA ALA A 157 -12.12 16.58 11.62
C ALA A 157 -12.92 17.51 10.69
N GLN A 158 -13.37 18.68 11.17
CA GLN A 158 -14.08 19.65 10.34
C GLN A 158 -13.13 20.31 9.33
N THR A 159 -11.89 20.61 9.71
CA THR A 159 -10.86 21.11 8.79
C THR A 159 -10.62 20.11 7.66
N VAL A 160 -10.51 18.81 7.99
CA VAL A 160 -10.37 17.74 6.98
C VAL A 160 -11.60 17.66 6.05
N ARG A 161 -12.82 17.81 6.59
CA ARG A 161 -14.05 17.86 5.77
C ARG A 161 -14.05 19.03 4.80
N LYS A 162 -13.68 20.23 5.27
CA LYS A 162 -13.54 21.44 4.41
C LYS A 162 -12.55 21.22 3.26
N PHE A 163 -11.41 20.58 3.53
CA PHE A 163 -10.46 20.21 2.48
C PHE A 163 -11.07 19.24 1.44
N LYS A 164 -11.77 18.20 1.91
CA LYS A 164 -12.47 17.26 1.01
C LYS A 164 -13.52 17.96 0.15
N GLU A 165 -14.28 18.88 0.73
CA GLU A 165 -15.25 19.69 -0.01
C GLU A 165 -14.58 20.60 -1.05
N ALA A 166 -13.45 21.22 -0.71
CA ALA A 166 -12.66 22.04 -1.63
C ALA A 166 -12.16 21.21 -2.84
N TRP A 167 -11.64 20.01 -2.59
CA TRP A 167 -11.29 19.05 -3.65
C TRP A 167 -12.50 18.64 -4.50
N GLY A 168 -13.66 18.40 -3.86
CA GLY A 168 -14.91 18.12 -4.57
C GLY A 168 -15.33 19.28 -5.49
N LYS A 169 -15.19 20.53 -5.02
CA LYS A 169 -15.44 21.73 -5.84
C LYS A 169 -14.44 21.83 -7.00
N LEU A 170 -13.17 21.57 -6.75
CA LEU A 170 -12.12 21.57 -7.78
C LEU A 170 -12.42 20.58 -8.91
N ARG A 171 -12.78 19.33 -8.56
CA ARG A 171 -13.10 18.28 -9.54
C ARG A 171 -14.31 18.59 -10.42
N ARG A 172 -15.20 19.49 -9.97
CA ARG A 172 -16.36 19.95 -10.75
C ARG A 172 -16.04 21.11 -11.71
N ARG A 173 -14.84 21.69 -11.66
CA ARG A 173 -14.44 22.77 -12.58
C ARG A 173 -14.16 22.22 -13.97
N SER A 174 -14.36 23.04 -15.00
CA SER A 174 -14.21 22.67 -16.40
C SER A 174 -12.82 22.11 -16.74
N PHE A 175 -11.75 22.67 -16.18
CA PHE A 175 -10.39 22.19 -16.44
C PHE A 175 -10.09 20.82 -15.79
N ALA A 176 -10.87 20.40 -14.79
CA ALA A 176 -10.77 19.10 -14.14
C ALA A 176 -11.78 18.08 -14.69
N LYS A 177 -12.56 18.48 -15.72
CA LYS A 177 -13.54 17.64 -16.40
C LYS A 177 -12.79 16.49 -17.08
N GLY A 178 -12.87 15.30 -16.49
CA GLY A 178 -12.17 14.09 -16.94
C GLY A 178 -11.24 13.46 -15.91
N TRP A 179 -11.06 14.07 -14.74
CA TRP A 179 -10.31 13.44 -13.65
C TRP A 179 -11.10 12.26 -13.08
N ARG A 180 -10.81 11.04 -13.57
CA ARG A 180 -11.48 9.80 -13.16
C ARG A 180 -11.10 9.35 -11.74
N GLY A 181 -9.90 9.71 -11.28
CA GLY A 181 -9.40 9.37 -9.95
C GLY A 181 -8.15 10.14 -9.60
N GLY A 182 -7.52 9.78 -8.48
CA GLY A 182 -6.25 10.37 -8.05
C GLY A 182 -5.92 10.02 -6.61
N PHE A 183 -4.66 10.27 -6.23
CA PHE A 183 -4.20 10.23 -4.86
C PHE A 183 -4.11 11.66 -4.34
N TYR A 184 -4.48 11.86 -3.07
CA TYR A 184 -4.20 13.11 -2.38
C TYR A 184 -3.45 12.78 -1.09
N SER A 185 -2.44 13.59 -0.79
CA SER A 185 -1.79 13.64 0.51
C SER A 185 -2.12 14.98 1.14
N LEU A 186 -2.43 14.95 2.44
CA LEU A 186 -2.56 16.18 3.23
C LEU A 186 -1.29 16.28 4.06
N GLU A 187 -0.50 17.31 3.77
CA GLU A 187 0.69 17.66 4.53
C GLU A 187 0.30 18.73 5.55
N VAL A 188 0.62 18.47 6.82
CA VAL A 188 0.46 19.46 7.89
C VAL A 188 1.86 19.97 8.20
N THR A 189 2.16 21.17 7.73
CA THR A 189 3.40 21.88 8.05
C THR A 189 3.21 22.56 9.40
N ASN A 190 3.73 21.95 10.46
CA ASN A 190 3.74 22.58 11.78
C ASN A 190 4.93 23.56 11.85
N GLU A 191 4.82 24.67 11.12
CA GLU A 191 5.71 25.82 11.26
C GLU A 191 5.05 26.76 12.27
N GLY A 192 5.24 26.46 13.56
CA GLY A 192 4.69 27.20 14.70
C GLY A 192 5.35 26.77 16.00
#